data_AF-A0AAD9KU29-F1
#
_entry.id   AF-A0AAD9KU29-F1
#
_cell.length_a   1.000
_cell.length_b   1.000
_cell.length_c   1.000
_cell.angle_alpha   90.00
_cell.angle_beta   90.00
_cell.angle_gamma   90.00
#
_symmetry.space_group_name_H-M   'P 1'
#
loop_
_entity.id
_entity.type
_entity.pdbx_description
1 polymer ?
#
loop_
_entity_poly.entity_id
_entity_poly.type
_entity_poly.pdbx_seq_one_letter_code
_entity_poly.pdbx_strand_id
1 'polypeptide(L)'
;MKCILLHVFLILTKVPPFHSVLQEHDDPKFEHAHNRLERSSDVLRLSWNRRAEQVKLDNTWADEQADNGDNTFAEYAVSPGDVITLPVGGAATSMSLRHIPAESARPESGELADVTQVNLCRALSPCDPVNPTEIDVSQTDETNGVRFVALEVRRDCSDVLGTARVDFEIEVVGDNRVATRRYSLLCEDGARSRKRRDTNTTLTQRRRWSRWRTIGIPVGDTLFPEYREHRAVSKGWKIEHRTVKVIVNVGWSNHIEHRLRNYNITTTKYNCSVGSGPVAWAMVFGYLDRRAHAMPERFGNGSWGLFRCGEAGTEGDDSCVAPASCDNSTRIAKYIEAVAKAMDALCKETKGSTPATSMRKVKNFFVARQTAGRPRVVVPSRRWRTDNKLYKKMLRYAAFFIRHKYPVIVGTQEGAAMRHHYSVATTYRLRFRRYRVCTIVKRHKKCPRRWLRQRELQFYTHEGAGGVGNRWRPFDFKYVAIARY
;
A
#
# COMPACT_ATOMS: atom_id res chain seq x y z
N MET A 1 13.04 18.81 83.70
CA MET A 1 14.29 18.01 83.70
C MET A 1 14.37 17.18 82.41
N LYS A 2 15.53 17.25 81.75
CA LYS A 2 16.06 16.44 80.62
C LYS A 2 15.43 16.58 79.22
N CYS A 3 16.24 17.23 78.37
CA CYS A 3 16.24 17.22 76.91
C CYS A 3 16.55 15.84 76.29
N ILE A 4 16.41 15.78 74.94
CA ILE A 4 17.34 15.22 73.92
C ILE A 4 16.77 14.14 72.94
N LEU A 5 16.71 14.57 71.66
CA LEU A 5 16.97 13.88 70.35
C LEU A 5 15.98 12.79 69.87
N LEU A 6 15.63 12.58 68.58
CA LEU A 6 16.20 12.91 67.25
C LEU A 6 15.07 12.69 66.18
N HIS A 7 14.77 13.59 65.23
CA HIS A 7 14.90 13.47 63.75
C HIS A 7 14.49 12.10 63.12
N VAL A 8 13.72 11.93 62.02
CA VAL A 8 13.63 12.72 60.77
C VAL A 8 12.66 12.06 59.71
N PHE A 9 12.25 12.83 58.68
CA PHE A 9 11.67 12.50 57.33
C PHE A 9 10.22 12.01 57.15
N LEU A 10 9.33 12.82 56.54
CA LEU A 10 9.03 12.89 55.08
C LEU A 10 7.66 13.54 54.80
N ILE A 11 7.67 14.74 54.21
CA ILE A 11 6.51 15.40 53.58
C ILE A 11 6.79 15.46 52.09
N LEU A 12 5.99 14.78 51.24
CA LEU A 12 5.78 15.17 49.84
C LEU A 12 4.42 14.66 49.29
N THR A 13 3.51 15.62 49.12
CA THR A 13 2.63 15.89 47.97
C THR A 13 1.63 14.84 47.43
N LYS A 14 0.34 15.13 47.70
CA LYS A 14 -0.84 14.68 46.92
C LYS A 14 -0.98 15.53 45.64
N VAL A 15 -1.24 14.89 44.50
CA VAL A 15 -1.61 15.54 43.22
C VAL A 15 -3.00 15.03 42.79
N PRO A 16 -3.97 15.90 42.43
CA PRO A 16 -5.24 15.48 41.84
C PRO A 16 -5.19 15.43 40.29
N PRO A 17 -6.11 14.69 39.62
CA PRO A 17 -6.00 14.42 38.20
C PRO A 17 -6.56 15.55 37.31
N PHE A 18 -5.82 15.84 36.23
CA PHE A 18 -6.18 16.73 35.13
C PHE A 18 -7.18 16.06 34.18
N HIS A 19 -8.42 16.56 34.12
CA HIS A 19 -9.36 16.31 33.04
C HIS A 19 -10.21 17.57 32.79
N SER A 20 -9.79 18.45 31.88
CA SER A 20 -10.66 19.35 31.06
C SER A 20 -9.91 20.57 30.52
N VAL A 21 -9.29 20.49 29.33
CA VAL A 21 -9.07 21.69 28.48
C VAL A 21 -9.00 21.24 27.02
N LEU A 22 -10.11 21.31 26.29
CA LEU A 22 -10.18 21.47 24.83
C LEU A 22 -11.60 21.96 24.48
N GLN A 23 -11.80 23.27 24.52
CA GLN A 23 -12.87 23.96 23.78
C GLN A 23 -12.18 24.93 22.82
N GLU A 24 -12.21 24.61 21.53
CA GLU A 24 -11.86 25.56 20.44
C GLU A 24 -13.15 26.21 19.93
N HIS A 25 -13.09 27.52 19.71
CA HIS A 25 -14.14 28.33 19.11
C HIS A 25 -14.31 28.01 17.60
N ASP A 26 -15.52 27.62 17.21
CA ASP A 26 -15.93 27.43 15.80
C ASP A 26 -16.62 28.70 15.26
N ASP A 27 -16.07 29.31 14.21
CA ASP A 27 -16.73 30.37 13.43
C ASP A 27 -17.28 29.79 12.11
N PRO A 28 -18.61 29.64 11.96
CA PRO A 28 -19.24 28.92 10.87
C PRO A 28 -19.16 29.62 9.50
N LYS A 29 -18.83 30.91 9.44
CA LYS A 29 -18.76 31.64 8.15
C LYS A 29 -17.46 31.35 7.38
N PHE A 30 -16.38 31.01 8.07
CA PHE A 30 -15.08 30.68 7.45
C PHE A 30 -15.05 29.24 6.89
N GLU A 31 -15.81 28.34 7.51
CA GLU A 31 -15.88 26.92 7.14
C GLU A 31 -16.55 26.70 5.77
N HIS A 32 -17.52 27.53 5.39
CA HIS A 32 -18.25 27.37 4.12
C HIS A 32 -17.40 27.74 2.87
N ALA A 33 -16.58 28.79 2.97
CA ALA A 33 -15.70 29.22 1.88
C ALA A 33 -14.47 28.29 1.72
N HIS A 34 -13.91 27.79 2.83
CA HIS A 34 -12.82 26.82 2.84
C HIS A 34 -13.25 25.47 2.25
N ASN A 35 -14.47 25.01 2.58
CA ASN A 35 -15.02 23.76 2.05
C ASN A 35 -15.31 23.81 0.54
N ARG A 36 -15.59 24.98 -0.06
CA ARG A 36 -15.80 25.11 -1.52
C ARG A 36 -14.50 24.98 -2.33
N LEU A 37 -13.43 25.62 -1.86
CA LEU A 37 -12.12 25.61 -2.54
C LEU A 37 -11.38 24.29 -2.35
N GLU A 38 -11.46 23.66 -1.17
CA GLU A 38 -10.88 22.32 -0.96
C GLU A 38 -11.62 21.25 -1.78
N ARG A 39 -12.95 21.32 -1.89
CA ARG A 39 -13.72 20.35 -2.71
C ARG A 39 -13.29 20.36 -4.18
N SER A 40 -12.97 21.50 -4.79
CA SER A 40 -12.60 21.53 -6.21
C SER A 40 -11.18 21.01 -6.48
N SER A 41 -10.23 21.25 -5.57
CA SER A 41 -8.85 20.75 -5.67
C SER A 41 -8.76 19.26 -5.28
N ASP A 42 -9.50 18.84 -4.26
CA ASP A 42 -9.58 17.45 -3.83
C ASP A 42 -10.33 16.60 -4.85
N VAL A 43 -11.34 17.11 -5.57
CA VAL A 43 -12.04 16.35 -6.62
C VAL A 43 -11.11 16.03 -7.80
N LEU A 44 -10.28 16.99 -8.25
CA LEU A 44 -9.28 16.73 -9.29
C LEU A 44 -8.21 15.75 -8.77
N ARG A 45 -7.67 16.00 -7.58
CA ARG A 45 -6.65 15.12 -6.97
C ARG A 45 -7.18 13.72 -6.68
N LEU A 46 -8.45 13.56 -6.29
CA LEU A 46 -9.10 12.27 -6.08
C LEU A 46 -9.47 11.59 -7.39
N SER A 47 -9.87 12.31 -8.45
CA SER A 47 -10.07 11.71 -9.77
C SER A 47 -8.75 11.19 -10.36
N TRP A 48 -7.64 11.88 -10.08
CA TRP A 48 -6.30 11.51 -10.54
C TRP A 48 -5.68 10.37 -9.72
N ASN A 49 -5.75 10.42 -8.38
CA ASN A 49 -5.34 9.29 -7.54
C ASN A 49 -6.14 8.02 -7.87
N ARG A 50 -7.42 8.14 -8.22
CA ARG A 50 -8.27 7.03 -8.64
C ARG A 50 -7.88 6.45 -10.02
N ARG A 51 -7.26 7.26 -10.90
CA ARG A 51 -6.68 6.82 -12.19
C ARG A 51 -5.27 6.23 -12.03
N ALA A 52 -4.42 6.83 -11.21
CA ALA A 52 -3.10 6.31 -10.85
C ALA A 52 -3.18 4.99 -10.06
N GLU A 53 -4.27 4.75 -9.31
CA GLU A 53 -4.55 3.44 -8.67
C GLU A 53 -4.97 2.36 -9.67
N GLN A 54 -5.44 2.72 -10.87
CA GLN A 54 -5.99 1.78 -11.85
C GLN A 54 -4.90 0.99 -12.62
N VAL A 55 -3.65 1.47 -12.58
CA VAL A 55 -2.50 0.94 -13.36
C VAL A 55 -1.39 0.35 -12.46
N LYS A 56 -1.57 0.29 -11.13
CA LYS A 56 -0.63 -0.28 -10.14
C LYS A 56 -0.47 -1.82 -10.19
N LEU A 57 -0.73 -2.45 -11.33
CA LEU A 57 -0.58 -3.90 -11.52
C LEU A 57 0.90 -4.24 -11.77
N ASP A 58 1.38 -5.23 -11.01
CA ASP A 58 2.68 -5.91 -11.02
C ASP A 58 3.95 -5.13 -10.66
N ASN A 59 4.58 -5.55 -9.55
CA ASN A 59 5.90 -5.11 -9.08
C ASN A 59 6.83 -6.32 -8.87
N THR A 60 6.90 -7.19 -9.87
CA THR A 60 7.95 -8.20 -9.98
C THR A 60 8.67 -7.96 -11.30
N TRP A 61 9.74 -7.17 -11.28
CA TRP A 61 10.62 -6.93 -12.44
C TRP A 61 11.30 -8.21 -12.95
N ALA A 62 11.14 -9.34 -12.24
CA ALA A 62 11.96 -10.51 -12.41
C ALA A 62 11.43 -11.54 -13.41
N ASP A 63 10.20 -11.51 -13.93
CA ASP A 63 9.71 -12.62 -14.79
C ASP A 63 8.67 -12.26 -15.88
N GLU A 64 8.40 -11.00 -16.19
CA GLU A 64 7.42 -10.66 -17.24
C GLU A 64 8.08 -10.47 -18.61
N GLN A 65 7.73 -11.37 -19.52
CA GLN A 65 7.98 -11.27 -20.96
C GLN A 65 7.01 -10.24 -21.56
N ALA A 66 7.51 -9.30 -22.36
CA ALA A 66 6.71 -8.23 -22.95
C ALA A 66 5.57 -8.80 -23.82
N ASP A 67 4.32 -8.65 -23.37
CA ASP A 67 3.14 -8.97 -24.16
C ASP A 67 2.80 -7.74 -25.04
N ASN A 68 2.92 -7.90 -26.36
CA ASN A 68 2.64 -6.86 -27.35
C ASN A 68 1.13 -6.74 -27.55
N GLY A 69 0.42 -5.97 -26.69
CA GLY A 69 -1.02 -5.79 -26.85
C GLY A 69 -1.64 -4.61 -26.09
N ASP A 70 -1.99 -3.56 -26.83
CA ASP A 70 -3.01 -2.52 -26.60
C ASP A 70 -2.90 -1.48 -25.44
N ASN A 71 -2.71 -0.21 -25.88
CA ASN A 71 -3.27 1.08 -25.41
C ASN A 71 -3.10 1.51 -23.92
N THR A 72 -2.17 2.41 -23.54
CA THR A 72 -2.01 3.88 -23.80
C THR A 72 -2.06 4.73 -22.51
N PHE A 73 -1.48 4.24 -21.41
CA PHE A 73 -1.33 5.05 -20.20
C PHE A 73 0.06 4.91 -19.58
N ALA A 74 0.59 6.02 -19.07
CA ALA A 74 1.72 5.98 -18.16
C ALA A 74 1.31 5.32 -16.84
N GLU A 75 2.17 4.46 -16.32
CA GLU A 75 1.90 3.67 -15.13
C GLU A 75 2.10 4.46 -13.83
N TYR A 76 2.97 5.47 -13.86
CA TYR A 76 3.34 6.25 -12.67
C TYR A 76 3.42 7.76 -12.96
N ALA A 77 2.78 8.57 -12.11
CA ALA A 77 2.93 10.03 -12.16
C ALA A 77 4.03 10.50 -11.20
N VAL A 78 4.92 11.35 -11.68
CA VAL A 78 6.07 11.89 -10.92
C VAL A 78 6.05 13.42 -10.96
N SER A 79 6.44 14.05 -9.85
CA SER A 79 6.44 15.51 -9.67
C SER A 79 7.87 16.04 -9.44
N PRO A 80 8.13 17.34 -9.70
CA PRO A 80 9.40 17.97 -9.38
C PRO A 80 9.82 17.75 -7.91
N GLY A 81 11.04 17.22 -7.74
CA GLY A 81 11.64 16.83 -6.46
C GLY A 81 11.31 15.41 -5.99
N ASP A 82 10.55 14.63 -6.76
CA ASP A 82 10.41 13.20 -6.53
C ASP A 82 11.67 12.45 -6.99
N VAL A 83 11.90 11.29 -6.40
CA VAL A 83 12.99 10.37 -6.80
C VAL A 83 12.35 9.07 -7.24
N ILE A 84 12.65 8.66 -8.47
CA ILE A 84 12.21 7.39 -9.06
C ILE A 84 13.30 6.36 -8.77
N THR A 85 12.98 5.32 -8.01
CA THR A 85 13.93 4.24 -7.73
C THR A 85 13.63 3.06 -8.63
N LEU A 86 14.58 2.70 -9.50
CA LEU A 86 14.44 1.67 -10.51
C LEU A 86 15.34 0.49 -10.16
N PRO A 87 14.81 -0.72 -9.93
CA PRO A 87 15.65 -1.90 -9.76
C PRO A 87 16.29 -2.26 -11.10
N VAL A 88 17.62 -2.36 -11.10
CA VAL A 88 18.41 -2.66 -12.30
C VAL A 88 18.74 -4.15 -12.37
N GLY A 89 18.70 -4.85 -11.24
CA GLY A 89 19.06 -6.27 -11.17
C GLY A 89 20.57 -6.51 -11.37
N GLY A 90 21.01 -7.75 -11.15
CA GLY A 90 22.43 -8.12 -11.28
C GLY A 90 22.94 -8.17 -12.73
N ALA A 91 22.04 -8.43 -13.68
CA ALA A 91 22.38 -8.74 -15.07
C ALA A 91 21.97 -7.65 -16.09
N ALA A 92 21.56 -6.46 -15.65
CA ALA A 92 21.29 -5.38 -16.58
C ALA A 92 22.59 -4.81 -17.14
N THR A 93 22.60 -4.70 -18.46
CA THR A 93 23.71 -4.19 -19.27
C THR A 93 23.49 -2.74 -19.66
N SER A 94 22.24 -2.29 -19.81
CA SER A 94 21.91 -0.89 -20.11
C SER A 94 20.53 -0.48 -19.60
N MET A 95 20.34 0.83 -19.47
CA MET A 95 19.05 1.44 -19.18
C MET A 95 18.84 2.61 -20.14
N SER A 96 17.67 2.66 -20.78
CA SER A 96 17.33 3.73 -21.72
C SER A 96 16.06 4.47 -21.31
N LEU A 97 16.00 5.74 -21.71
CA LEU A 97 14.93 6.68 -21.45
C LEU A 97 14.35 7.11 -22.79
N ARG A 98 13.04 6.96 -22.98
CA ARG A 98 12.36 7.33 -24.23
C ARG A 98 11.14 8.19 -23.98
N HIS A 99 11.09 9.38 -24.57
CA HIS A 99 9.92 10.23 -24.59
C HIS A 99 8.80 9.57 -25.42
N ILE A 100 7.58 9.60 -24.88
CA ILE A 100 6.37 9.13 -25.56
C ILE A 100 5.60 10.37 -26.01
N PRO A 101 5.58 10.70 -27.32
CA PRO A 101 4.78 11.82 -27.81
C PRO A 101 3.29 11.57 -27.57
N ALA A 102 2.55 12.61 -27.21
CA ALA A 102 1.09 12.53 -27.11
C ALA A 102 0.51 12.14 -28.49
N GLU A 103 -0.50 11.27 -28.52
CA GLU A 103 -1.08 10.75 -29.78
C GLU A 103 -1.53 11.84 -30.76
N SER A 104 -1.93 13.00 -30.24
CA SER A 104 -2.35 14.17 -31.05
C SER A 104 -1.19 14.98 -31.64
N ALA A 105 0.06 14.60 -31.36
CA ALA A 105 1.26 15.39 -31.67
C ALA A 105 2.37 14.52 -32.27
N ARG A 106 2.04 13.62 -33.22
CA ARG A 106 3.05 13.03 -34.10
C ARG A 106 3.68 14.18 -34.90
N PRO A 107 4.93 14.55 -34.64
CA PRO A 107 5.55 15.61 -35.41
C PRO A 107 5.85 15.07 -36.81
N GLU A 108 5.46 15.82 -37.85
CA GLU A 108 5.75 15.49 -39.25
C GLU A 108 7.26 15.56 -39.56
N SER A 109 8.07 16.15 -38.66
CA SER A 109 9.53 16.19 -38.72
C SER A 109 10.18 15.59 -37.47
N GLY A 110 11.18 14.72 -37.65
CA GLY A 110 11.90 14.05 -36.54
C GLY A 110 12.64 15.00 -35.59
N GLU A 111 12.89 16.23 -36.00
CA GLU A 111 13.73 17.21 -35.28
C GLU A 111 13.13 17.69 -33.93
N LEU A 112 11.78 17.72 -33.81
CA LEU A 112 11.12 18.16 -32.57
C LEU A 112 11.13 17.10 -31.46
N ALA A 113 11.22 15.82 -31.85
CA ALA A 113 11.30 14.71 -30.91
C ALA A 113 12.63 14.74 -30.12
N ASP A 114 13.73 15.09 -30.80
CA ASP A 114 15.06 15.16 -30.22
C ASP A 114 15.17 16.25 -29.13
N VAL A 115 14.59 17.43 -29.36
CA VAL A 115 14.60 18.52 -28.38
C VAL A 115 13.85 18.13 -27.10
N THR A 116 12.69 17.47 -27.24
CA THR A 116 11.89 17.05 -26.09
C THR A 116 12.59 15.95 -25.29
N GLN A 117 13.25 15.00 -25.98
CA GLN A 117 14.06 13.95 -25.37
C GLN A 117 15.23 14.54 -24.57
N VAL A 118 15.98 15.49 -25.15
CA VAL A 118 17.08 16.17 -24.45
C VAL A 118 16.59 16.91 -23.22
N ASN A 119 15.46 17.60 -23.31
CA ASN A 119 14.88 18.32 -22.19
C ASN A 119 14.35 17.37 -21.10
N LEU A 120 13.76 16.25 -21.48
CA LEU A 120 13.37 15.18 -20.56
C LEU A 120 14.58 14.65 -19.80
N CYS A 121 15.65 14.34 -20.51
CA CYS A 121 16.90 13.91 -19.89
C CYS A 121 17.44 14.98 -18.93
N ARG A 122 17.49 16.25 -19.34
CA ARG A 122 17.92 17.35 -18.45
C ARG A 122 17.06 17.50 -17.20
N ALA A 123 15.78 17.11 -17.25
CA ALA A 123 14.85 17.18 -16.12
C ALA A 123 15.00 15.99 -15.14
N LEU A 124 15.73 14.95 -15.52
CA LEU A 124 15.99 13.74 -14.72
C LEU A 124 17.50 13.63 -14.42
N SER A 125 17.88 13.26 -13.21
CA SER A 125 19.28 13.09 -12.83
C SER A 125 19.49 11.75 -12.13
N PRO A 126 20.46 10.90 -12.51
CA PRO A 126 21.50 11.14 -13.52
C PRO A 126 21.09 10.73 -14.94
N CYS A 127 20.94 11.70 -15.84
CA CYS A 127 20.79 11.46 -17.27
C CYS A 127 21.80 12.33 -18.02
N ASP A 128 22.49 11.77 -19.01
CA ASP A 128 23.52 12.47 -19.79
C ASP A 128 22.88 13.25 -20.95
N PRO A 129 22.94 14.60 -20.97
CA PRO A 129 22.37 15.37 -22.06
C PRO A 129 23.08 15.15 -23.42
N VAL A 130 24.30 14.57 -23.44
CA VAL A 130 24.99 14.20 -24.69
C VAL A 130 24.35 12.97 -25.31
N ASN A 131 23.96 11.99 -24.49
CA ASN A 131 23.26 10.78 -24.87
C ASN A 131 21.89 10.73 -24.17
N PRO A 132 20.91 11.54 -24.61
CA PRO A 132 19.70 11.84 -23.82
C PRO A 132 18.74 10.65 -23.69
N THR A 133 19.07 9.53 -24.33
CA THR A 133 18.35 8.26 -24.23
C THR A 133 19.01 7.29 -23.28
N GLU A 134 20.24 7.52 -22.79
CA GLU A 134 20.97 6.59 -21.95
C GLU A 134 20.98 7.07 -20.50
N ILE A 135 20.69 6.14 -19.58
CA ILE A 135 20.80 6.36 -18.15
C ILE A 135 22.04 5.61 -17.66
N ASP A 136 22.92 6.33 -16.99
CA ASP A 136 24.16 5.78 -16.44
C ASP A 136 23.86 4.76 -15.32
N VAL A 137 23.87 3.48 -15.68
CA VAL A 137 23.67 2.36 -14.74
C VAL A 137 24.86 2.14 -13.80
N SER A 138 26.00 2.82 -14.00
CA SER A 138 27.11 2.76 -13.04
C SER A 138 26.79 3.50 -11.74
N GLN A 139 25.87 4.48 -11.78
CA GLN A 139 25.37 5.21 -10.61
C GLN A 139 24.26 4.44 -9.90
N THR A 140 24.59 3.23 -9.46
CA THR A 140 23.66 2.37 -8.70
C THR A 140 23.95 2.43 -7.21
N ASP A 141 22.88 2.47 -6.41
CA ASP A 141 22.91 2.15 -5.00
C ASP A 141 22.56 0.66 -4.82
N GLU A 142 23.27 -0.03 -3.94
CA GLU A 142 22.93 -1.41 -3.58
C GLU A 142 22.23 -1.46 -2.22
N THR A 143 21.11 -2.15 -2.13
CA THR A 143 20.42 -2.40 -0.87
C THR A 143 19.88 -3.82 -0.86
N ASN A 144 20.32 -4.63 0.11
CA ASN A 144 19.95 -6.05 0.25
C ASN A 144 20.23 -6.90 -1.00
N GLY A 145 21.39 -6.72 -1.64
CA GLY A 145 21.78 -7.49 -2.83
C GLY A 145 21.06 -7.08 -4.12
N VAL A 146 20.27 -5.99 -4.09
CA VAL A 146 19.59 -5.45 -5.27
C VAL A 146 20.17 -4.09 -5.60
N ARG A 147 20.60 -3.92 -6.84
CA ARG A 147 21.08 -2.64 -7.40
C ARG A 147 19.91 -1.80 -7.89
N PHE A 148 19.93 -0.51 -7.57
CA PHE A 148 18.93 0.46 -7.95
C PHE A 148 19.55 1.70 -8.56
N VAL A 149 18.92 2.26 -9.60
CA VAL A 149 19.20 3.63 -10.08
C VAL A 149 18.16 4.57 -9.50
N ALA A 150 18.60 5.69 -8.94
CA ALA A 150 17.73 6.74 -8.43
C ALA A 150 17.69 7.91 -9.42
N LEU A 151 16.56 8.11 -10.09
CA LEU A 151 16.33 9.28 -10.95
C LEU A 151 15.63 10.38 -10.15
N GLU A 152 16.34 11.44 -9.80
CA GLU A 152 15.76 12.65 -9.22
C GLU A 152 15.12 13.52 -10.32
N VAL A 153 13.85 13.84 -10.14
CA VAL A 153 13.14 14.82 -10.96
C VAL A 153 13.54 16.21 -10.49
N ARG A 154 14.19 16.99 -11.35
CA ARG A 154 14.59 18.35 -11.01
C ARG A 154 13.40 19.25 -10.69
N ARG A 155 13.62 20.22 -9.80
CA ARG A 155 12.57 21.15 -9.36
C ARG A 155 12.16 22.18 -10.42
N ASP A 156 13.06 22.47 -11.34
CA ASP A 156 12.90 23.41 -12.45
C ASP A 156 12.46 22.71 -13.76
N CYS A 157 11.88 21.50 -13.67
CA CYS A 157 11.48 20.73 -14.85
C CYS A 157 10.51 21.49 -15.77
N SER A 158 9.73 22.45 -15.25
CA SER A 158 8.86 23.31 -16.06
C SER A 158 9.63 24.19 -17.04
N ASP A 159 10.77 24.72 -16.61
CA ASP A 159 11.59 25.64 -17.40
C ASP A 159 12.36 24.87 -18.47
N VAL A 160 12.71 23.62 -18.16
CA VAL A 160 13.43 22.71 -19.06
C VAL A 160 12.51 22.09 -20.10
N LEU A 161 11.35 21.53 -19.71
CA LEU A 161 10.48 20.78 -20.63
C LEU A 161 9.62 21.68 -21.52
N GLY A 162 9.35 22.92 -21.11
CA GLY A 162 8.46 23.84 -21.82
C GLY A 162 6.98 23.41 -21.88
N THR A 163 6.63 22.24 -21.32
CA THR A 163 5.29 21.67 -21.30
C THR A 163 4.84 21.32 -19.89
N ALA A 164 3.52 21.21 -19.68
CA ALA A 164 2.93 20.87 -18.38
C ALA A 164 3.16 19.41 -17.99
N ARG A 165 3.25 18.56 -19.01
CA ARG A 165 3.23 17.11 -18.89
C ARG A 165 4.09 16.51 -19.99
N VAL A 166 4.94 15.58 -19.60
CA VAL A 166 5.72 14.75 -20.52
C VAL A 166 5.54 13.30 -20.11
N ASP A 167 5.14 12.47 -21.07
CA ASP A 167 5.04 11.03 -20.86
C ASP A 167 6.33 10.38 -21.39
N PHE A 168 6.86 9.39 -20.68
CA PHE A 168 8.11 8.74 -21.01
C PHE A 168 8.14 7.29 -20.59
N GLU A 169 9.05 6.53 -21.17
CA GLU A 169 9.30 5.13 -20.91
C GLU A 169 10.73 4.97 -20.43
N ILE A 170 10.94 4.06 -19.48
CA ILE A 170 12.26 3.59 -19.11
C ILE A 170 12.34 2.12 -19.44
N GLU A 171 13.36 1.75 -20.19
CA GLU A 171 13.67 0.38 -20.58
C GLU A 171 14.93 -0.05 -19.85
N VAL A 172 14.89 -1.22 -19.21
CA VAL A 172 16.04 -1.86 -18.57
C VAL A 172 16.34 -3.12 -19.35
N VAL A 173 17.52 -3.16 -19.98
CA VAL A 173 17.99 -4.28 -20.78
C VAL A 173 19.01 -5.05 -19.98
N GLY A 174 18.82 -6.36 -19.86
CA GLY A 174 19.81 -7.30 -19.36
C GLY A 174 20.03 -8.46 -20.32
N ASP A 175 20.88 -9.41 -19.93
CA ASP A 175 21.45 -10.42 -20.83
C ASP A 175 20.47 -11.14 -21.77
N ASN A 176 19.22 -11.36 -21.34
CA ASN A 176 18.15 -11.94 -22.16
C ASN A 176 16.75 -11.38 -21.84
N ARG A 177 16.68 -10.20 -21.20
CA ARG A 177 15.42 -9.67 -20.65
C ARG A 177 15.35 -8.17 -20.86
N VAL A 178 14.17 -7.70 -21.23
CA VAL A 178 13.85 -6.28 -21.39
C VAL A 178 12.65 -5.96 -20.51
N ALA A 179 12.80 -5.02 -19.60
CA ALA A 179 11.73 -4.53 -18.75
C ALA A 179 11.44 -3.07 -19.07
N THR A 180 10.23 -2.76 -19.54
CA THR A 180 9.80 -1.39 -19.84
C THR A 180 8.79 -0.89 -18.81
N ARG A 181 8.87 0.39 -18.45
CA ARG A 181 7.92 1.06 -17.53
C ARG A 181 7.63 2.47 -17.99
N ARG A 182 6.34 2.84 -18.00
CA ARG A 182 5.90 4.17 -18.42
C ARG A 182 5.64 5.12 -17.26
N TYR A 183 6.05 6.36 -17.41
CA TYR A 183 5.93 7.44 -16.43
C TYR A 183 5.32 8.68 -17.08
N SER A 184 4.66 9.49 -16.25
CA SER A 184 4.16 10.82 -16.58
C SER A 184 4.81 11.83 -15.64
N LEU A 185 5.64 12.72 -16.18
CA LEU A 185 6.20 13.83 -15.43
C LEU A 185 5.26 15.04 -15.51
N LEU A 186 4.80 15.52 -14.35
CA LEU A 186 3.94 16.69 -14.23
C LEU A 186 4.74 17.89 -13.71
N CYS A 187 5.07 18.80 -14.62
CA CYS A 187 5.75 20.06 -14.31
C CYS A 187 4.72 21.18 -14.17
N GLU A 188 3.92 21.11 -13.10
CA GLU A 188 2.76 21.99 -12.88
C GLU A 188 3.11 23.49 -12.69
N ASP A 189 4.39 23.87 -12.68
CA ASP A 189 4.80 25.26 -12.52
C ASP A 189 4.85 26.04 -13.86
N GLY A 190 4.91 25.37 -15.03
CA GLY A 190 5.23 26.03 -16.32
C GLY A 190 4.06 26.46 -17.21
N ALA A 191 3.03 25.63 -17.36
CA ALA A 191 2.03 25.84 -18.42
C ALA A 191 0.96 26.92 -18.12
N ARG A 192 1.01 27.55 -16.93
CA ARG A 192 0.18 28.72 -16.62
C ARG A 192 0.86 30.05 -16.92
N SER A 193 2.12 30.06 -17.34
CA SER A 193 2.88 31.32 -17.48
C SER A 193 2.68 32.02 -18.82
N ARG A 194 2.42 31.31 -19.93
CA ARG A 194 2.54 31.97 -21.26
C ARG A 194 1.28 32.34 -22.04
N LYS A 195 0.08 31.77 -21.83
CA LYS A 195 -1.07 32.19 -22.67
C LYS A 195 -2.49 32.14 -22.09
N ARG A 196 -2.68 31.77 -20.82
CA ARG A 196 -3.95 32.03 -20.12
C ARG A 196 -3.73 32.98 -18.97
N ARG A 197 -3.92 34.26 -19.29
CA ARG A 197 -4.17 35.36 -18.36
C ARG A 197 -5.55 35.19 -17.67
N ASP A 198 -5.96 33.96 -17.37
CA ASP A 198 -7.09 33.65 -16.51
C ASP A 198 -6.56 33.67 -15.09
N THR A 199 -6.62 34.85 -14.46
CA THR A 199 -7.12 35.16 -13.10
C THR A 199 -6.93 34.18 -11.93
N ASN A 200 -6.18 33.09 -12.05
CA ASN A 200 -5.82 32.21 -10.95
C ASN A 200 -4.66 32.85 -10.19
N THR A 201 -5.06 33.84 -9.40
CA THR A 201 -4.23 34.62 -8.49
C THR A 201 -3.56 33.77 -7.41
N THR A 202 -3.74 32.45 -7.34
CA THR A 202 -3.24 31.64 -6.22
C THR A 202 -1.89 30.95 -6.51
N LEU A 203 -0.86 31.28 -5.73
CA LEU A 203 0.45 30.62 -5.71
C LEU A 203 0.67 29.88 -4.39
N THR A 204 1.04 28.60 -4.43
CA THR A 204 1.27 27.80 -3.21
C THR A 204 2.74 27.84 -2.80
N GLN A 205 3.05 28.47 -1.67
CA GLN A 205 4.38 28.37 -1.06
C GLN A 205 4.47 27.13 -0.19
N ARG A 206 5.55 26.33 -0.34
CA ARG A 206 5.79 25.11 0.42
C ARG A 206 7.16 25.18 1.09
N ARG A 207 7.25 24.77 2.35
CA ARG A 207 8.53 24.52 3.05
C ARG A 207 9.03 23.12 2.74
N ARG A 208 10.32 22.88 2.99
CA ARG A 208 10.93 21.54 2.94
C ARG A 208 10.15 20.58 3.83
N TRP A 209 10.10 19.32 3.41
CA TRP A 209 9.62 18.25 4.25
C TRP A 209 10.48 18.10 5.49
N SER A 210 9.86 17.79 6.62
CA SER A 210 10.57 17.28 7.78
C SER A 210 11.24 15.96 7.45
N ARG A 211 12.23 15.57 8.25
CA ARG A 211 12.72 14.19 8.26
C ARG A 211 11.56 13.23 8.56
N TRP A 212 11.68 12.00 8.04
CA TRP A 212 10.77 10.93 8.37
C TRP A 212 10.90 10.57 9.86
N ARG A 213 9.76 10.40 10.52
CA ARG A 213 9.68 9.79 11.85
C ARG A 213 9.01 8.43 11.71
N THR A 214 9.75 7.39 12.04
CA THR A 214 9.30 6.00 11.98
C THR A 214 8.76 5.53 13.33
N ILE A 215 7.61 4.87 13.32
CA ILE A 215 6.95 4.31 14.50
C ILE A 215 6.43 2.93 14.10
N GLY A 216 6.84 1.88 14.81
CA GLY A 216 6.43 0.53 14.48
C GLY A 216 6.47 -0.42 15.65
N ILE A 217 6.09 -1.66 15.35
CA ILE A 217 6.62 -2.83 16.05
C ILE A 217 8.13 -2.79 15.81
N PRO A 218 8.98 -2.87 16.86
CA PRO A 218 10.43 -2.77 16.68
C PRO A 218 10.87 -3.82 15.64
N VAL A 219 11.42 -3.33 14.54
CA VAL A 219 11.71 -4.11 13.32
C VAL A 219 12.92 -5.04 13.50
N GLY A 220 13.52 -5.06 14.70
CA GLY A 220 14.62 -5.96 15.06
C GLY A 220 14.20 -7.35 15.54
N ASP A 221 12.90 -7.61 15.69
CA ASP A 221 12.43 -8.82 16.34
C ASP A 221 12.02 -9.87 15.30
N THR A 222 12.72 -10.99 15.33
CA THR A 222 12.45 -12.31 14.70
C THR A 222 11.01 -12.83 14.91
N LEU A 223 10.13 -12.06 15.54
CA LEU A 223 8.78 -12.44 15.95
C LEU A 223 7.75 -12.27 14.84
N PHE A 224 7.96 -11.39 13.85
CA PHE A 224 7.00 -11.28 12.75
C PHE A 224 7.31 -12.32 11.66
N PRO A 225 6.41 -13.27 11.38
CA PRO A 225 6.70 -14.31 10.42
C PRO A 225 6.54 -13.84 8.97
N GLU A 226 7.46 -14.27 8.10
CA GLU A 226 7.43 -14.01 6.66
C GLU A 226 6.78 -15.21 5.95
N TYR A 227 5.46 -15.30 6.05
CA TYR A 227 4.72 -16.36 5.36
C TYR A 227 4.50 -16.04 3.89
N ARG A 228 4.35 -17.08 3.08
CA ARG A 228 4.09 -16.98 1.64
C ARG A 228 2.81 -17.69 1.24
N GLU A 229 2.13 -17.16 0.23
CA GLU A 229 1.10 -17.91 -0.48
C GLU A 229 1.68 -19.22 -1.04
N HIS A 230 0.92 -20.31 -0.89
CA HIS A 230 1.23 -21.61 -1.46
C HIS A 230 0.00 -22.19 -2.17
N ARG A 231 0.22 -23.23 -2.97
CA ARG A 231 -0.86 -24.00 -3.59
C ARG A 231 -1.40 -25.01 -2.57
N ALA A 232 -2.69 -24.91 -2.26
CA ALA A 232 -3.37 -25.82 -1.35
C ALA A 232 -3.37 -27.24 -1.92
N VAL A 233 -3.08 -28.23 -1.07
CA VAL A 233 -3.05 -29.65 -1.44
C VAL A 233 -4.35 -30.36 -1.05
N SER A 234 -5.18 -29.74 -0.20
CA SER A 234 -6.37 -30.36 0.38
C SER A 234 -7.61 -30.34 -0.53
N LYS A 235 -8.35 -31.46 -0.51
CA LYS A 235 -9.71 -31.60 -1.08
C LYS A 235 -10.69 -30.93 -0.11
N GLY A 236 -11.43 -29.91 -0.54
CA GLY A 236 -12.46 -29.27 0.31
C GLY A 236 -12.70 -27.78 0.11
N TRP A 237 -12.04 -27.14 -0.86
CA TRP A 237 -12.31 -25.75 -1.20
C TRP A 237 -13.72 -25.60 -1.80
N LYS A 238 -14.51 -24.66 -1.28
CA LYS A 238 -15.79 -24.27 -1.89
C LYS A 238 -15.47 -23.66 -3.26
N ILE A 239 -15.81 -24.38 -4.32
CA ILE A 239 -15.67 -23.91 -5.69
C ILE A 239 -16.86 -23.01 -5.96
N GLU A 240 -16.60 -21.74 -6.25
CA GLU A 240 -17.64 -20.84 -6.74
C GLU A 240 -17.87 -21.15 -8.23
N HIS A 241 -18.84 -22.01 -8.52
CA HIS A 241 -19.32 -22.17 -9.88
C HIS A 241 -20.04 -20.88 -10.27
N ARG A 242 -19.39 -20.03 -11.09
CA ARG A 242 -20.11 -19.02 -11.84
C ARG A 242 -21.00 -19.75 -12.84
N THR A 243 -22.28 -19.92 -12.52
CA THR A 243 -23.30 -20.13 -13.54
C THR A 243 -23.32 -18.86 -14.40
N VAL A 244 -22.55 -18.87 -15.49
CA VAL A 244 -22.72 -17.90 -16.57
C VAL A 244 -24.09 -18.20 -17.16
N LYS A 245 -25.08 -17.38 -16.82
CA LYS A 245 -26.37 -17.40 -17.49
C LYS A 245 -26.12 -16.86 -18.89
N VAL A 246 -25.71 -17.73 -19.81
CA VAL A 246 -25.69 -17.41 -21.23
C VAL A 246 -27.14 -17.23 -21.61
N ILE A 247 -27.60 -15.98 -21.72
CA ILE A 247 -28.88 -15.69 -22.36
C ILE A 247 -28.64 -15.94 -23.84
N VAL A 248 -28.82 -17.19 -24.26
CA VAL A 248 -28.97 -17.48 -25.68
C VAL A 248 -30.39 -17.04 -26.00
N ASN A 249 -30.54 -15.95 -26.74
CA ASN A 249 -31.80 -15.66 -27.43
C ASN A 249 -31.95 -16.70 -28.54
N VAL A 250 -32.40 -17.91 -28.19
CA VAL A 250 -32.93 -18.86 -29.16
C VAL A 250 -34.43 -18.70 -29.15
N GLY A 251 -34.95 -18.16 -30.24
CA GLY A 251 -36.36 -18.30 -30.54
C GLY A 251 -36.72 -19.79 -30.62
N TRP A 252 -37.80 -20.15 -29.94
CA TRP A 252 -38.70 -21.25 -30.27
C TRP A 252 -38.06 -22.62 -30.56
N SER A 253 -38.03 -23.48 -29.56
CA SER A 253 -38.45 -24.88 -29.72
C SER A 253 -38.61 -25.56 -28.35
N ASN A 254 -39.84 -25.97 -28.06
CA ASN A 254 -40.23 -26.75 -26.89
C ASN A 254 -39.73 -28.19 -27.06
N HIS A 255 -38.51 -28.54 -26.65
CA HIS A 255 -38.16 -29.94 -26.40
C HIS A 255 -36.81 -30.25 -25.70
N ILE A 256 -36.44 -29.62 -24.58
CA ILE A 256 -35.33 -30.15 -23.77
C ILE A 256 -35.59 -29.92 -22.27
N GLU A 257 -36.33 -30.83 -21.62
CA GLU A 257 -36.59 -30.76 -20.18
C GLU A 257 -36.18 -32.01 -19.37
N HIS A 258 -35.30 -32.88 -19.91
CA HIS A 258 -34.92 -34.12 -19.21
C HIS A 258 -33.42 -34.45 -19.12
N ARG A 259 -32.51 -33.46 -19.19
CA ARG A 259 -31.05 -33.71 -19.08
C ARG A 259 -30.25 -32.77 -18.17
N LEU A 260 -30.81 -32.34 -17.04
CA LEU A 260 -30.06 -31.61 -16.00
C LEU A 260 -30.19 -32.22 -14.59
N ARG A 261 -30.32 -33.55 -14.50
CA ARG A 261 -30.03 -34.29 -13.26
C ARG A 261 -28.79 -35.15 -13.52
N ASN A 262 -27.79 -35.01 -12.64
CA ASN A 262 -26.46 -35.64 -12.65
C ASN A 262 -25.33 -34.86 -13.33
N TYR A 263 -25.02 -33.65 -12.84
CA TYR A 263 -23.61 -33.24 -12.78
C TYR A 263 -23.06 -33.62 -11.41
N ASN A 264 -22.76 -34.91 -11.24
CA ASN A 264 -21.73 -35.33 -10.30
C ASN A 264 -20.40 -34.87 -10.91
N ILE A 265 -19.97 -33.64 -10.57
CA ILE A 265 -18.62 -33.18 -10.92
C ILE A 265 -17.66 -33.95 -10.02
N THR A 266 -17.15 -35.01 -10.61
CA THR A 266 -15.99 -35.78 -10.22
C THR A 266 -14.82 -34.85 -9.86
N THR A 267 -14.35 -35.00 -8.62
CA THR A 267 -13.01 -34.70 -8.11
C THR A 267 -12.12 -33.84 -9.00
N THR A 268 -12.23 -32.53 -8.86
CA THR A 268 -11.25 -31.64 -9.45
C THR A 268 -10.11 -31.38 -8.48
N LYS A 269 -9.00 -32.05 -8.77
CA LYS A 269 -7.64 -31.86 -8.26
C LYS A 269 -7.14 -30.45 -8.59
N TYR A 270 -7.68 -29.41 -7.97
CA TYR A 270 -7.28 -28.03 -8.26
C TYR A 270 -6.18 -27.55 -7.33
N ASN A 271 -5.01 -27.30 -7.94
CA ASN A 271 -3.87 -26.56 -7.39
C ASN A 271 -4.23 -25.09 -7.16
N CYS A 272 -5.09 -24.79 -6.19
CA CYS A 272 -5.51 -23.42 -5.91
C CYS A 272 -4.53 -22.71 -4.99
N SER A 273 -4.18 -21.45 -5.24
CA SER A 273 -3.49 -20.67 -4.21
C SER A 273 -4.41 -20.43 -3.01
N VAL A 274 -3.86 -20.33 -1.80
CA VAL A 274 -4.67 -20.07 -0.60
C VAL A 274 -5.20 -18.62 -0.59
N GLY A 275 -4.49 -17.71 -1.24
CA GLY A 275 -4.82 -16.28 -1.36
C GLY A 275 -4.31 -15.45 -0.19
N SER A 276 -4.20 -14.13 -0.42
CA SER A 276 -3.52 -13.20 0.49
C SER A 276 -4.24 -12.94 1.82
N GLY A 277 -5.58 -13.11 1.86
CA GLY A 277 -6.36 -12.91 3.08
C GLY A 277 -5.97 -13.87 4.22
N PRO A 278 -6.01 -15.19 4.00
CA PRO A 278 -5.60 -16.17 4.98
C PRO A 278 -4.12 -16.08 5.35
N VAL A 279 -3.24 -15.80 4.38
CA VAL A 279 -1.81 -15.58 4.64
C VAL A 279 -1.60 -14.37 5.54
N ALA A 280 -2.29 -13.25 5.28
CA ALA A 280 -2.21 -12.05 6.13
C ALA A 280 -2.67 -12.32 7.57
N TRP A 281 -3.75 -13.09 7.76
CA TRP A 281 -4.19 -13.49 9.10
C TRP A 281 -3.22 -14.47 9.78
N ALA A 282 -2.68 -15.44 9.04
CA ALA A 282 -1.68 -16.36 9.56
C ALA A 282 -0.43 -15.61 10.03
N MET A 283 0.03 -14.60 9.28
CA MET A 283 1.16 -13.75 9.72
C MET A 283 0.84 -12.99 11.01
N VAL A 284 -0.35 -12.40 11.11
CA VAL A 284 -0.81 -11.73 12.33
C VAL A 284 -0.88 -12.70 13.51
N PHE A 285 -1.43 -13.89 13.33
CA PHE A 285 -1.56 -14.88 14.39
C PHE A 285 -0.21 -15.44 14.82
N GLY A 286 0.67 -15.78 13.86
CA GLY A 286 2.03 -16.21 14.17
C GLY A 286 2.83 -15.15 14.92
N TYR A 287 2.63 -13.86 14.62
CA TYR A 287 3.20 -12.79 15.42
C TYR A 287 2.66 -12.75 16.86
N LEU A 288 1.34 -12.85 17.03
CA LEU A 288 0.72 -12.81 18.36
C LEU A 288 1.10 -14.02 19.22
N ASP A 289 1.27 -15.18 18.59
CA ASP A 289 1.78 -16.43 19.17
C ASP A 289 3.23 -16.27 19.63
N ARG A 290 4.14 -15.92 18.71
CA ARG A 290 5.57 -15.72 18.99
C ARG A 290 5.77 -14.65 20.07
N ARG A 291 4.98 -13.58 20.04
CA ARG A 291 5.02 -12.51 21.06
C ARG A 291 4.60 -13.00 22.44
N ALA A 292 3.56 -13.83 22.52
CA ALA A 292 3.11 -14.41 23.79
C ALA A 292 4.13 -15.40 24.36
N HIS A 293 4.77 -16.20 23.50
CA HIS A 293 5.82 -17.13 23.90
C HIS A 293 7.12 -16.43 24.32
N ALA A 294 7.54 -15.39 23.59
CA ALA A 294 8.79 -14.68 23.87
C ALA A 294 8.70 -13.76 25.10
N MET A 295 7.51 -13.24 25.41
CA MET A 295 7.32 -12.22 26.46
C MET A 295 6.00 -12.42 27.23
N PRO A 296 5.81 -13.59 27.89
CA PRO A 296 4.57 -13.91 28.60
C PRO A 296 4.28 -12.92 29.74
N GLU A 297 5.31 -12.43 30.44
CA GLU A 297 5.15 -11.44 31.52
C GLU A 297 4.57 -10.10 31.05
N ARG A 298 4.80 -9.75 29.78
CA ARG A 298 4.39 -8.45 29.22
C ARG A 298 3.07 -8.53 28.45
N PHE A 299 2.84 -9.63 27.75
CA PHE A 299 1.69 -9.77 26.85
C PHE A 299 0.72 -10.88 27.24
N GLY A 300 1.02 -11.63 28.29
CA GLY A 300 0.27 -12.81 28.72
C GLY A 300 0.51 -14.02 27.82
N ASN A 301 0.01 -15.17 28.28
CA ASN A 301 0.01 -16.44 27.55
C ASN A 301 -1.24 -16.64 26.67
N GLY A 302 -2.11 -15.62 26.58
CA GLY A 302 -3.43 -15.72 25.96
C GLY A 302 -3.44 -16.18 24.51
N SER A 303 -2.31 -16.09 23.79
CA SER A 303 -2.18 -16.47 22.38
C SER A 303 -1.26 -17.66 22.11
N TRP A 304 -0.87 -18.44 23.12
CA TRP A 304 -0.02 -19.63 22.94
C TRP A 304 -0.64 -20.71 22.03
N GLY A 305 -1.98 -20.81 21.99
CA GLY A 305 -2.67 -21.81 21.17
C GLY A 305 -3.00 -21.40 19.73
N LEU A 306 -2.44 -20.29 19.24
CA LEU A 306 -2.74 -19.79 17.89
C LEU A 306 -2.10 -20.65 16.81
N PHE A 307 -0.87 -21.10 17.01
CA PHE A 307 -0.21 -22.13 16.22
C PHE A 307 0.04 -23.37 17.10
N ARG A 308 0.00 -24.56 16.52
CA ARG A 308 0.34 -25.81 17.23
C ARG A 308 1.16 -26.73 16.33
N CYS A 309 2.04 -27.52 16.93
CA CYS A 309 3.04 -28.33 16.22
C CYS A 309 2.52 -29.67 15.65
N GLY A 310 1.24 -30.01 15.84
CA GLY A 310 0.62 -31.16 15.19
C GLY A 310 0.54 -31.01 13.68
N GLU A 311 0.16 -32.08 12.98
CA GLU A 311 0.22 -32.11 11.52
C GLU A 311 -0.58 -30.99 10.86
N ALA A 312 -1.76 -30.66 11.37
CA ALA A 312 -2.62 -29.63 10.83
C ALA A 312 -2.16 -28.18 11.12
N GLY A 313 -1.08 -27.99 11.89
CA GLY A 313 -0.65 -26.67 12.37
C GLY A 313 -1.61 -26.02 13.37
N THR A 314 -2.70 -26.72 13.74
CA THR A 314 -3.80 -26.24 14.59
C THR A 314 -4.19 -27.24 15.68
N GLU A 315 -3.42 -28.34 15.79
CA GLU A 315 -3.59 -29.45 16.73
C GLU A 315 -2.26 -29.71 17.44
N GLY A 316 -2.28 -30.37 18.59
CA GLY A 316 -1.08 -30.62 19.40
C GLY A 316 -0.95 -29.65 20.57
N ASP A 317 0.29 -29.42 21.01
CA ASP A 317 0.61 -28.63 22.20
C ASP A 317 0.58 -27.11 21.95
N ASP A 318 0.08 -26.37 22.94
CA ASP A 318 0.07 -24.90 23.00
C ASP A 318 1.47 -24.34 23.34
N SER A 319 2.42 -25.15 23.79
CA SER A 319 3.83 -24.72 23.99
C SER A 319 4.58 -24.46 22.67
N CYS A 320 3.97 -24.82 21.54
CA CYS A 320 4.61 -24.78 20.24
C CYS A 320 4.56 -23.38 19.63
N VAL A 321 5.75 -22.84 19.36
CA VAL A 321 5.91 -21.50 18.80
C VAL A 321 5.73 -21.50 17.29
N ALA A 322 4.92 -20.56 16.76
CA ALA A 322 4.78 -20.38 15.32
C ALA A 322 6.15 -20.14 14.64
N PRO A 323 6.51 -20.87 13.57
CA PRO A 323 7.74 -20.65 12.79
C PRO A 323 7.87 -19.23 12.23
N ALA A 324 9.10 -18.73 12.09
CA ALA A 324 9.39 -17.39 11.55
C ALA A 324 9.32 -17.31 10.02
N SER A 325 9.52 -18.43 9.31
CA SER A 325 9.45 -18.50 7.85
C SER A 325 8.65 -19.74 7.41
N CYS A 326 8.28 -19.75 6.13
CA CYS A 326 7.58 -20.87 5.49
C CYS A 326 8.50 -21.98 4.98
N ASP A 327 9.81 -21.97 5.28
CA ASP A 327 10.78 -22.82 4.61
C ASP A 327 10.47 -24.31 4.84
N ASN A 328 9.84 -24.91 3.82
CA ASN A 328 9.47 -26.32 3.68
C ASN A 328 8.61 -26.92 4.81
N SER A 329 7.96 -26.11 5.65
CA SER A 329 7.06 -26.63 6.68
C SER A 329 5.67 -26.90 6.11
N THR A 330 5.40 -28.17 5.79
CA THR A 330 4.04 -28.67 5.48
C THR A 330 3.02 -28.27 6.57
N ARG A 331 3.47 -28.05 7.81
CA ARG A 331 2.63 -27.62 8.92
C ARG A 331 2.16 -26.17 8.79
N ILE A 332 3.04 -25.26 8.37
CA ILE A 332 2.64 -23.86 8.10
C ILE A 332 1.66 -23.81 6.93
N ALA A 333 1.90 -24.60 5.88
CA ALA A 333 0.97 -24.71 4.76
C ALA A 333 -0.44 -25.16 5.23
N LYS A 334 -0.51 -26.23 6.02
CA LYS A 334 -1.76 -26.73 6.61
C LYS A 334 -2.40 -25.72 7.59
N TYR A 335 -1.60 -24.99 8.36
CA TYR A 335 -2.07 -23.91 9.23
C TYR A 335 -2.78 -22.80 8.45
N ILE A 336 -2.13 -22.31 7.39
CA ILE A 336 -2.68 -21.28 6.50
C ILE A 336 -3.96 -21.78 5.82
N GLU A 337 -4.02 -23.04 5.40
CA GLU A 337 -5.24 -23.67 4.87
C GLU A 337 -6.37 -23.75 5.91
N ALA A 338 -6.07 -24.04 7.18
CA ALA A 338 -7.05 -24.03 8.25
C ALA A 338 -7.63 -22.62 8.50
N VAL A 339 -6.78 -21.60 8.46
CA VAL A 339 -7.21 -20.18 8.50
C VAL A 339 -8.09 -19.87 7.29
N ALA A 340 -7.72 -20.33 6.10
CA ALA A 340 -8.50 -20.12 4.88
C ALA A 340 -9.89 -20.74 4.95
N LYS A 341 -9.97 -21.98 5.46
CA LYS A 341 -11.25 -22.66 5.72
C LYS A 341 -12.11 -21.89 6.71
N ALA A 342 -11.53 -21.40 7.81
CA ALA A 342 -12.25 -20.60 8.80
C ALA A 342 -12.79 -19.27 8.25
N MET A 343 -12.20 -18.78 7.17
CA MET A 343 -12.62 -17.55 6.50
C MET A 343 -13.62 -17.79 5.36
N ASP A 344 -13.93 -19.04 5.02
CA ASP A 344 -14.58 -19.38 3.75
C ASP A 344 -13.87 -18.70 2.56
N ALA A 345 -12.54 -18.84 2.49
CA ALA A 345 -11.80 -18.47 1.29
C ALA A 345 -12.25 -19.33 0.10
N LEU A 346 -12.30 -18.72 -1.08
CA LEU A 346 -12.82 -19.33 -2.30
C LEU A 346 -11.68 -19.62 -3.27
N CYS A 347 -11.83 -20.66 -4.08
CA CYS A 347 -10.96 -20.88 -5.23
C CYS A 347 -11.66 -20.38 -6.49
N LYS A 348 -11.06 -19.42 -7.19
CA LYS A 348 -11.55 -18.92 -8.47
C LYS A 348 -10.44 -18.98 -9.52
N GLU A 349 -10.65 -19.77 -10.58
CA GLU A 349 -9.69 -19.89 -11.70
C GLU A 349 -8.27 -20.17 -11.21
N THR A 350 -8.11 -21.13 -10.29
CA THR A 350 -6.84 -21.52 -9.61
C THR A 350 -6.24 -20.48 -8.63
N LYS A 351 -6.87 -19.31 -8.48
CA LYS A 351 -6.44 -18.27 -7.54
C LYS A 351 -7.33 -18.26 -6.30
N GLY A 352 -6.71 -18.28 -5.13
CA GLY A 352 -7.38 -18.06 -3.84
C GLY A 352 -7.92 -16.65 -3.77
N SER A 353 -9.19 -16.52 -3.38
CA SER A 353 -9.83 -15.24 -3.19
C SER A 353 -10.53 -15.18 -1.85
N THR A 354 -10.34 -14.08 -1.13
CA THR A 354 -11.00 -13.84 0.13
C THR A 354 -11.79 -12.54 0.08
N PRO A 355 -13.13 -12.61 -0.01
CA PRO A 355 -13.97 -11.42 0.06
C PRO A 355 -13.72 -10.64 1.35
N ALA A 356 -13.77 -9.30 1.28
CA ALA A 356 -13.62 -8.46 2.47
C ALA A 356 -14.65 -8.77 3.57
N THR A 357 -15.83 -9.27 3.19
CA THR A 357 -16.87 -9.76 4.11
C THR A 357 -16.48 -11.06 4.82
N SER A 358 -15.69 -11.92 4.18
CA SER A 358 -15.18 -13.18 4.72
C SER A 358 -14.05 -12.96 5.73
N MET A 359 -13.29 -11.87 5.61
CA MET A 359 -12.17 -11.57 6.52
C MET A 359 -12.56 -11.48 8.00
N ARG A 360 -13.83 -11.19 8.34
CA ARG A 360 -14.30 -11.17 9.74
C ARG A 360 -14.60 -12.57 10.32
N LYS A 361 -14.80 -13.58 9.46
CA LYS A 361 -15.19 -14.94 9.88
C LYS A 361 -14.08 -15.62 10.67
N VAL A 362 -12.83 -15.20 10.47
CA VAL A 362 -11.68 -15.62 11.28
C VAL A 362 -11.85 -15.36 12.78
N LYS A 363 -12.80 -14.50 13.19
CA LYS A 363 -13.08 -14.21 14.59
C LYS A 363 -13.26 -15.48 15.42
N ASN A 364 -14.02 -16.45 14.93
CA ASN A 364 -14.29 -17.68 15.68
C ASN A 364 -13.02 -18.53 15.80
N PHE A 365 -12.22 -18.60 14.74
CA PHE A 365 -10.92 -19.27 14.76
C PHE A 365 -9.97 -18.65 15.79
N PHE A 366 -9.88 -17.32 15.80
CA PHE A 366 -9.06 -16.56 16.73
C PHE A 366 -9.54 -16.76 18.17
N VAL A 367 -10.81 -16.48 18.47
CA VAL A 367 -11.36 -16.56 19.84
C VAL A 367 -11.26 -17.96 20.44
N ALA A 368 -11.50 -19.01 19.65
CA ALA A 368 -11.41 -20.39 20.13
C ALA A 368 -9.98 -20.84 20.51
N ARG A 369 -8.96 -20.07 20.10
CA ARG A 369 -7.53 -20.35 20.34
C ARG A 369 -6.89 -19.35 21.29
N GLN A 370 -7.71 -18.73 22.14
CA GLN A 370 -7.25 -17.76 23.13
C GLN A 370 -7.48 -18.34 24.52
N THR A 371 -6.41 -18.45 25.30
CA THR A 371 -6.44 -19.04 26.64
C THR A 371 -6.73 -17.99 27.73
N ALA A 372 -6.54 -16.71 27.40
CA ALA A 372 -6.75 -15.58 28.31
C ALA A 372 -7.01 -14.27 27.53
N GLY A 373 -7.34 -13.21 28.26
CA GLY A 373 -7.54 -11.87 27.71
C GLY A 373 -8.96 -11.61 27.19
N ARG A 374 -9.13 -10.55 26.39
CA ARG A 374 -10.40 -10.15 25.77
C ARG A 374 -10.25 -10.18 24.24
N PRO A 375 -10.20 -11.38 23.64
CA PRO A 375 -9.88 -11.53 22.24
C PRO A 375 -10.92 -10.84 21.34
N ARG A 376 -10.42 -10.00 20.44
CA ARG A 376 -11.25 -9.21 19.54
C ARG A 376 -10.62 -9.09 18.17
N VAL A 377 -11.36 -9.56 17.17
CA VAL A 377 -11.13 -9.23 15.76
C VAL A 377 -11.95 -7.99 15.41
N VAL A 378 -11.29 -6.96 14.90
CA VAL A 378 -11.96 -5.74 14.43
C VAL A 378 -11.80 -5.65 12.92
N VAL A 379 -12.93 -5.84 12.22
CA VAL A 379 -13.08 -5.60 10.78
C VAL A 379 -14.17 -4.54 10.60
N PRO A 380 -13.82 -3.29 10.28
CA PRO A 380 -14.79 -2.23 10.09
C PRO A 380 -15.77 -2.60 8.96
N SER A 381 -17.08 -2.50 9.23
CA SER A 381 -18.12 -3.17 8.44
C SER A 381 -18.46 -2.53 7.09
N ARG A 382 -17.95 -1.34 6.77
CA ARG A 382 -18.37 -0.55 5.59
C ARG A 382 -17.37 -0.67 4.44
N ARG A 383 -17.82 -0.41 3.20
CA ARG A 383 -16.95 -0.14 2.04
C ARG A 383 -16.54 1.33 2.11
N TRP A 384 -15.28 1.63 2.39
CA TRP A 384 -14.79 2.98 2.78
C TRP A 384 -14.49 3.91 1.59
N ARG A 385 -15.14 3.71 0.44
CA ARG A 385 -14.63 4.20 -0.85
C ARG A 385 -14.71 5.71 -1.13
N THR A 386 -15.46 6.51 -0.37
CA THR A 386 -15.76 7.91 -0.79
C THR A 386 -15.69 8.99 0.27
N ASP A 387 -15.52 8.67 1.56
CA ASP A 387 -15.52 9.69 2.61
C ASP A 387 -14.11 9.93 3.18
N ASN A 388 -13.57 11.12 2.90
CA ASN A 388 -12.28 11.59 3.41
C ASN A 388 -12.19 11.56 4.95
N LYS A 389 -13.30 11.77 5.68
CA LYS A 389 -13.32 11.67 7.15
C LYS A 389 -13.10 10.24 7.60
N LEU A 390 -13.77 9.29 6.94
CA LEU A 390 -13.65 7.86 7.21
C LEU A 390 -12.25 7.34 6.87
N TYR A 391 -11.67 7.75 5.74
CA TYR A 391 -10.28 7.45 5.38
C TYR A 391 -9.29 7.96 6.43
N LYS A 392 -9.42 9.23 6.87
CA LYS A 392 -8.59 9.80 7.96
C LYS A 392 -8.76 9.03 9.27
N LYS A 393 -9.95 8.49 9.54
CA LYS A 393 -10.23 7.66 10.72
C LYS A 393 -9.49 6.32 10.63
N MET A 394 -9.51 5.64 9.49
CA MET A 394 -8.78 4.38 9.28
C MET A 394 -7.27 4.56 9.46
N LEU A 395 -6.72 5.64 8.92
CA LEU A 395 -5.31 6.00 9.08
C LEU A 395 -4.90 6.10 10.55
N ARG A 396 -5.67 6.86 11.34
CA ARG A 396 -5.43 7.02 12.77
C ARG A 396 -5.59 5.70 13.51
N TYR A 397 -6.56 4.89 13.09
CA TYR A 397 -6.84 3.58 13.67
C TYR A 397 -5.68 2.60 13.44
N ALA A 398 -5.21 2.45 12.20
CA ALA A 398 -4.05 1.61 11.88
C ALA A 398 -2.79 2.07 12.62
N ALA A 399 -2.48 3.37 12.58
CA ALA A 399 -1.34 3.95 13.29
C ALA A 399 -1.43 3.76 14.81
N PHE A 400 -2.64 3.80 15.39
CA PHE A 400 -2.87 3.54 16.81
C PHE A 400 -2.50 2.10 17.17
N PHE A 401 -2.95 1.08 16.43
CA PHE A 401 -2.64 -0.32 16.73
C PHE A 401 -1.17 -0.65 16.55
N ILE A 402 -0.54 -0.16 15.48
CA ILE A 402 0.90 -0.34 15.27
C ILE A 402 1.70 0.28 16.43
N ARG A 403 1.31 1.46 16.91
CA ARG A 403 1.94 2.08 18.09
C ARG A 403 1.80 1.22 19.35
N HIS A 404 0.71 0.47 19.48
CA HIS A 404 0.46 -0.48 20.58
C HIS A 404 0.94 -1.91 20.26
N LYS A 405 1.84 -2.06 19.29
CA LYS A 405 2.48 -3.33 18.93
C LYS A 405 1.50 -4.39 18.42
N TYR A 406 0.44 -3.98 17.74
CA TYR A 406 -0.48 -4.87 17.02
C TYR A 406 -0.32 -4.66 15.51
N PRO A 407 0.03 -5.71 14.74
CA PRO A 407 0.07 -5.62 13.29
C PRO A 407 -1.33 -5.42 12.74
N VAL A 408 -1.40 -4.75 11.59
CA VAL A 408 -2.67 -4.34 10.99
C VAL A 408 -2.74 -4.91 9.59
N ILE A 409 -3.73 -5.74 9.31
CA ILE A 409 -4.01 -6.17 7.94
C ILE A 409 -4.57 -4.98 7.19
N VAL A 410 -4.02 -4.70 6.03
CA VAL A 410 -4.46 -3.66 5.13
C VAL A 410 -4.81 -4.30 3.80
N GLY A 411 -5.89 -3.85 3.17
CA GLY A 411 -6.29 -4.38 1.87
C GLY A 411 -6.25 -3.30 0.79
N THR A 412 -5.54 -3.57 -0.29
CA THR A 412 -5.62 -2.82 -1.54
C THR A 412 -6.67 -3.45 -2.44
N GLN A 413 -7.04 -2.70 -3.47
CA GLN A 413 -7.87 -3.22 -4.53
C GLN A 413 -7.10 -3.04 -5.83
N GLU A 414 -6.83 -4.14 -6.51
CA GLU A 414 -5.98 -4.20 -7.68
C GLU A 414 -6.82 -4.50 -8.93
N GLY A 415 -6.59 -3.69 -9.96
CA GLY A 415 -7.18 -3.81 -11.29
C GLY A 415 -8.68 -3.51 -11.41
N ALA A 416 -9.15 -3.51 -12.67
CA ALA A 416 -10.56 -3.31 -13.03
C ALA A 416 -11.48 -4.39 -12.44
N ALA A 417 -10.96 -5.59 -12.22
CA ALA A 417 -11.67 -6.72 -11.63
C ALA A 417 -11.94 -6.58 -10.12
N MET A 418 -11.51 -5.46 -9.49
CA MET A 418 -11.67 -5.21 -8.07
C MET A 418 -11.11 -6.34 -7.18
N ARG A 419 -9.99 -6.95 -7.59
CA ARG A 419 -9.36 -8.02 -6.81
C ARG A 419 -8.81 -7.41 -5.52
N HIS A 420 -9.05 -8.07 -4.40
CA HIS A 420 -8.54 -7.61 -3.12
C HIS A 420 -7.21 -8.32 -2.85
N HIS A 421 -6.16 -7.53 -2.61
CA HIS A 421 -4.91 -8.02 -2.06
C HIS A 421 -4.79 -7.56 -0.62
N TYR A 422 -4.36 -8.45 0.28
CA TYR A 422 -4.23 -8.17 1.70
C TYR A 422 -2.77 -8.32 2.14
N SER A 423 -2.24 -7.24 2.72
CA SER A 423 -0.87 -7.18 3.24
C SER A 423 -0.93 -6.89 4.75
N VAL A 424 0.18 -7.03 5.46
CA VAL A 424 0.24 -6.71 6.90
C VAL A 424 1.16 -5.52 7.15
N ALA A 425 0.59 -4.43 7.67
CA ALA A 425 1.33 -3.26 8.10
C ALA A 425 1.84 -3.44 9.53
N THR A 426 3.16 -3.33 9.71
CA THR A 426 3.85 -3.49 11.01
C THR A 426 4.50 -2.21 11.50
N THR A 427 4.79 -1.29 10.59
CA THR A 427 5.42 0.01 10.86
C THR A 427 4.76 1.10 10.03
N TYR A 428 4.76 2.34 10.53
CA TYR A 428 4.45 3.51 9.75
C TYR A 428 5.52 4.59 9.90
N ARG A 429 5.69 5.41 8.87
CA ARG A 429 6.53 6.61 8.90
C ARG A 429 5.70 7.82 8.52
N LEU A 430 5.96 8.93 9.20
CA LEU A 430 5.28 10.19 8.94
C LEU A 430 6.29 11.32 8.73
N ARG A 431 5.97 12.21 7.80
CA ARG A 431 6.65 13.50 7.64
C ARG A 431 5.63 14.60 7.44
N PHE A 432 6.02 15.83 7.68
CA PHE A 432 5.15 16.98 7.46
C PHE A 432 5.89 18.10 6.76
N ARG A 433 5.16 18.91 6.00
CA ARG A 433 5.65 20.19 5.49
C ARG A 433 4.63 21.27 5.79
N ARG A 434 5.10 22.51 5.88
CA ARG A 434 4.23 23.67 5.99
C ARG A 434 3.98 24.23 4.60
N TYR A 435 2.74 24.59 4.29
CA TYR A 435 2.39 25.27 3.04
C TYR A 435 1.42 26.42 3.31
N ARG A 436 1.31 27.37 2.36
CA ARG A 436 0.28 28.41 2.37
C ARG A 436 -0.06 28.79 0.93
N VAL A 437 -1.33 29.08 0.69
CA VAL A 437 -1.81 29.56 -0.61
C VAL A 437 -1.81 31.09 -0.57
N CYS A 438 -0.97 31.71 -1.38
CA CYS A 438 -0.86 33.15 -1.51
C CYS A 438 -1.71 33.63 -2.68
N THR A 439 -2.41 34.74 -2.54
CA THR A 439 -3.11 35.38 -3.66
C THR A 439 -2.27 36.52 -4.25
N ILE A 440 -2.30 36.70 -5.56
CA ILE A 440 -1.65 37.78 -6.29
C ILE A 440 -2.74 38.79 -6.62
N VAL A 441 -2.76 39.91 -5.91
CA VAL A 441 -3.72 40.99 -6.09
C VAL A 441 -2.97 42.22 -6.58
N LYS A 442 -3.32 42.71 -7.78
CA LYS A 442 -2.68 43.89 -8.40
C LYS A 442 -1.14 43.84 -8.36
N ARG A 443 -0.55 42.72 -8.81
CA ARG A 443 0.91 42.42 -8.78
C ARG A 443 1.53 42.25 -7.39
N HIS A 444 0.81 42.49 -6.30
CA HIS A 444 1.30 42.20 -4.95
C HIS A 444 0.92 40.79 -4.50
N LYS A 445 1.89 40.08 -3.91
CA LYS A 445 1.68 38.74 -3.33
C LYS A 445 1.20 38.85 -1.90
N LYS A 446 -0.08 38.57 -1.66
CA LYS A 446 -0.68 38.49 -0.33
C LYS A 446 -0.71 37.04 0.13
N CYS A 447 0.16 36.69 1.06
CA CYS A 447 0.16 35.38 1.70
C CYS A 447 -0.52 35.46 3.07
N PRO A 448 -1.37 34.49 3.47
CA PRO A 448 -1.79 34.35 4.85
C PRO A 448 -0.57 34.24 5.78
N ARG A 449 -0.67 34.85 6.97
CA ARG A 449 0.35 34.70 8.03
C ARG A 449 0.42 33.25 8.52
N ARG A 450 -0.75 32.58 8.58
CA ARG A 450 -0.87 31.18 9.01
C ARG A 450 -0.34 30.22 7.94
N TRP A 451 0.57 29.35 8.35
CA TRP A 451 0.99 28.21 7.56
C TRP A 451 0.09 27.00 7.87
N LEU A 452 -0.40 26.35 6.83
CA LEU A 452 -1.09 25.06 6.91
C LEU A 452 -0.07 23.93 6.99
N ARG A 453 -0.47 22.79 7.55
CA ARG A 453 0.40 21.61 7.72
C ARG A 453 -0.08 20.49 6.82
N GLN A 454 0.72 20.15 5.83
CA GLN A 454 0.55 18.93 5.04
C GLN A 454 1.27 17.78 5.75
N ARG A 455 0.60 16.63 5.86
CA ARG A 455 1.16 15.41 6.43
C ARG A 455 1.23 14.34 5.37
N GLU A 456 2.30 13.58 5.37
CA GLU A 456 2.46 12.37 4.59
C GLU A 456 2.68 11.21 5.54
N LEU A 457 2.00 10.11 5.27
CA LEU A 457 1.99 8.92 6.10
C LEU A 457 2.11 7.70 5.19
N GLN A 458 3.11 6.88 5.46
CA GLN A 458 3.39 5.65 4.74
C GLN A 458 3.46 4.49 5.74
N PHE A 459 3.09 3.30 5.29
CA PHE A 459 3.14 2.06 6.07
C PHE A 459 4.12 1.09 5.41
N TYR A 460 4.91 0.40 6.22
CA TYR A 460 5.72 -0.71 5.75
C TYR A 460 4.83 -1.97 5.75
N THR A 461 4.57 -2.52 4.57
CA THR A 461 3.67 -3.66 4.38
C THR A 461 4.43 -4.94 4.06
N HIS A 462 3.96 -6.02 4.66
CA HIS A 462 4.36 -7.40 4.42
C HIS A 462 3.38 -8.02 3.43
N GLU A 463 3.84 -8.37 2.23
CA GLU A 463 2.95 -8.73 1.10
C GLU A 463 2.51 -10.20 1.11
N GLY A 464 3.01 -11.02 2.03
CA GLY A 464 2.63 -12.44 2.11
C GLY A 464 3.26 -13.29 1.01
N ALA A 465 4.46 -12.91 0.56
CA ALA A 465 5.26 -13.64 -0.42
C ALA A 465 6.65 -14.02 0.14
N GLY A 466 6.74 -14.27 1.46
CA GLY A 466 7.99 -14.66 2.11
C GLY A 466 9.05 -13.57 2.05
N GLY A 467 8.71 -12.34 2.44
CA GLY A 467 9.59 -11.18 2.36
C GLY A 467 9.60 -10.46 1.00
N VAL A 468 9.30 -11.15 -0.09
CA VAL A 468 9.32 -10.56 -1.44
C VAL A 468 8.24 -9.49 -1.57
N GLY A 469 8.61 -8.32 -2.08
CA GLY A 469 7.70 -7.19 -2.30
C GLY A 469 7.40 -6.35 -1.07
N ASN A 470 7.94 -6.69 0.11
CA ASN A 470 7.77 -5.91 1.33
C ASN A 470 8.32 -4.49 1.13
N ARG A 471 7.51 -3.46 1.40
CA ARG A 471 7.89 -2.08 1.08
C ARG A 471 7.12 -1.01 1.84
N TRP A 472 7.66 0.20 1.81
CA TRP A 472 6.94 1.40 2.22
C TRP A 472 5.90 1.77 1.17
N ARG A 473 4.62 1.86 1.56
CA ARG A 473 3.52 2.28 0.68
C ARG A 473 2.78 3.48 1.27
N PRO A 474 2.38 4.46 0.45
CA PRO A 474 1.40 5.45 0.90
C PRO A 474 0.11 4.73 1.28
N PHE A 475 -0.64 5.27 2.24
CA PHE A 475 -1.90 4.65 2.62
C PHE A 475 -2.95 4.88 1.53
N ASP A 476 -3.16 3.90 0.68
CA ASP A 476 -4.24 3.84 -0.31
C ASP A 476 -5.24 2.70 -0.01
N PHE A 477 -5.06 2.05 1.14
CA PHE A 477 -5.81 0.88 1.57
C PHE A 477 -7.31 1.17 1.68
N LYS A 478 -8.12 0.27 1.13
CA LYS A 478 -9.59 0.31 1.19
C LYS A 478 -10.15 -0.56 2.31
N TYR A 479 -9.27 -1.26 3.02
CA TYR A 479 -9.61 -2.22 4.05
C TYR A 479 -8.56 -2.20 5.17
N VAL A 480 -9.01 -2.37 6.42
CA VAL A 480 -8.17 -2.50 7.62
C VAL A 480 -8.75 -3.58 8.52
N ALA A 481 -7.93 -4.47 9.07
CA ALA A 481 -8.34 -5.41 10.11
C ALA A 481 -7.26 -5.61 11.16
N ILE A 482 -7.68 -5.89 12.39
CA ILE A 482 -6.80 -6.12 13.54
C ILE A 482 -7.32 -7.31 14.34
N ALA A 483 -6.40 -8.13 14.86
CA ALA A 483 -6.64 -9.00 16.01
C ALA A 483 -5.88 -8.48 17.23
N ARG A 484 -6.52 -8.54 18.39
CA ARG A 484 -5.92 -8.22 19.69
C ARG A 484 -6.54 -9.12 20.77
N TYR A 485 -5.86 -9.25 21.89
CA TYR A 485 -6.36 -9.97 23.07
C TYR A 485 -6.05 -9.20 24.34
#